data_AF-A0A8C7YK48-F1
#
_entry.id   AF-A0A8C7YK48-F1
#
_cell.length_a   1.000
_cell.length_b   1.000
_cell.length_c   1.000
_cell.angle_alpha   90.00
_cell.angle_beta   90.00
_cell.angle_gamma   90.00
#
_symmetry.space_group_name_H-M   'P 1'
#
loop_
_entity.id
_entity.type
_entity.pdbx_description
1 polymer ?
#
loop_
_entity_poly.entity_id
_entity_poly.type
_entity_poly.pdbx_seq_one_letter_code
_entity_poly.pdbx_strand_id
1 'polypeptide(L)'
;MASHVVLTSGAKLWRSLPCLTSELRLDLTLACGQSFRWRETAEGHWTGVMGGRVWTLTQTDDRLWYYVYTNQKKRGGRENRAEEQPEGVPNVEEEAPAVTDEQQSTMEAEMLRDYFQLHVKMEDLCRHWGAADRHFKNTADVFTGVRMLRQDPTECLFSFICTSNNHISRIQGMVERLCQALGAPLCQLDQTPYHDFPTLSALADSSVEARLRDLGFGYRARYLQQSAKMILDTHGSQWIEGLRKVPYLEAREALRTLPGVGAKVADCVCLMSLDKPEAVPVDTHVWQIAKRDYKYAADNGQKSLTDKLYKDIGDFFRKLWGPYAGWGQSVLFCADLKKFQNLKEMGHMKQPKKEKETQKRCKKTKKDFDGNKIKTEPEYRKKAKISVKKESTL
;
A
#
# COMPACT_ATOMS: atom_id res chain seq x y z
N MET A 1 16.11 18.26 -18.96
CA MET A 1 15.06 17.45 -18.32
C MET A 1 15.44 17.26 -16.86
N ALA A 2 14.48 17.33 -15.95
CA ALA A 2 14.75 17.02 -14.55
C ALA A 2 15.00 15.51 -14.39
N SER A 3 15.81 15.12 -13.41
CA SER A 3 16.11 13.72 -13.09
C SER A 3 15.53 13.36 -11.72
N HIS A 4 15.35 12.07 -11.45
CA HIS A 4 15.04 11.63 -10.10
C HIS A 4 16.19 12.00 -9.15
N VAL A 5 15.87 12.69 -8.06
CA VAL A 5 16.87 13.10 -7.06
C VAL A 5 17.18 11.96 -6.09
N VAL A 6 18.43 11.90 -5.64
CA VAL A 6 18.92 11.02 -4.56
C VAL A 6 19.53 11.92 -3.49
N LEU A 7 19.38 11.59 -2.20
CA LEU A 7 19.79 12.47 -1.10
C LEU A 7 21.29 12.84 -1.12
N THR A 8 22.14 11.97 -1.68
CA THR A 8 23.57 12.26 -1.90
C THR A 8 23.80 13.36 -2.94
N SER A 9 22.86 13.57 -3.86
CA SER A 9 22.85 14.60 -4.89
C SER A 9 22.06 15.83 -4.41
N GLY A 10 22.71 16.70 -3.62
CA GLY A 10 22.18 18.05 -3.35
C GLY A 10 21.36 18.19 -2.06
N ALA A 11 21.95 17.82 -0.91
CA ALA A 11 21.35 17.95 0.43
C ALA A 11 20.71 19.32 0.75
N LYS A 12 21.11 20.42 0.08
CA LYS A 12 20.53 21.75 0.26
C LYS A 12 19.09 21.90 -0.24
N LEU A 13 18.63 21.02 -1.14
CA LEU A 13 17.28 21.07 -1.70
C LEU A 13 16.31 20.10 -1.01
N TRP A 14 16.84 19.21 -0.17
CA TRP A 14 16.03 18.26 0.59
C TRP A 14 15.55 18.90 1.89
N ARG A 15 14.31 18.61 2.24
CA ARG A 15 13.69 18.99 3.52
C ARG A 15 13.49 17.73 4.35
N SER A 16 13.30 17.89 5.66
CA SER A 16 13.07 16.74 6.54
C SER A 16 12.06 17.01 7.65
N LEU A 17 11.46 15.93 8.14
CA LEU A 17 10.60 15.89 9.31
C LEU A 17 11.14 14.85 10.29
N PRO A 18 11.14 15.12 11.61
CA PRO A 18 11.39 14.09 12.60
C PRO A 18 10.37 12.96 12.44
N CYS A 19 10.85 11.74 12.23
CA CYS A 19 10.03 10.56 12.05
C CYS A 19 10.89 9.31 12.26
N LEU A 20 10.68 8.61 13.38
CA LEU A 20 11.38 7.35 13.66
C LEU A 20 10.93 6.25 12.69
N THR A 21 11.82 5.30 12.40
CA THR A 21 11.47 4.11 11.61
C THR A 21 10.48 3.17 12.32
N SER A 22 10.39 3.23 13.64
CA SER A 22 9.33 2.55 14.41
C SER A 22 7.94 3.12 14.13
N GLU A 23 7.89 4.42 13.81
CA GLU A 23 6.69 5.11 13.38
C GLU A 23 6.46 4.89 11.89
N LEU A 24 7.40 5.16 10.98
CA LEU A 24 7.20 4.99 9.54
C LEU A 24 8.30 4.19 8.86
N ARG A 25 7.90 3.15 8.11
CA ARG A 25 8.74 2.42 7.14
C ARG A 25 8.18 2.65 5.74
N LEU A 26 8.85 3.47 4.93
CA LEU A 26 8.43 3.77 3.55
C LEU A 26 8.33 2.51 2.69
N ASP A 27 9.32 1.61 2.79
CA ASP A 27 9.40 0.37 2.03
C ASP A 27 8.22 -0.58 2.28
N LEU A 28 7.75 -0.64 3.53
CA LEU A 28 6.60 -1.46 3.91
C LEU A 28 5.29 -0.73 3.62
N THR A 29 5.21 0.57 3.90
CA THR A 29 3.97 1.36 3.77
C THR A 29 3.61 1.62 2.31
N LEU A 30 4.55 2.07 1.48
CA LEU A 30 4.29 2.48 0.10
C LEU A 30 4.18 1.30 -0.88
N ALA A 31 4.70 0.12 -0.52
CA ALA A 31 4.68 -1.06 -1.39
C ALA A 31 3.67 -2.14 -0.96
N CYS A 32 2.89 -1.92 0.09
CA CYS A 32 1.90 -2.91 0.57
C CYS A 32 0.52 -2.80 -0.10
N GLY A 33 0.37 -2.04 -1.20
CA GLY A 33 -0.87 -1.98 -1.96
C GLY A 33 -1.97 -1.09 -1.36
N GLN A 34 -1.61 -0.18 -0.45
CA GLN A 34 -2.49 0.90 -0.01
C GLN A 34 -2.63 1.99 -1.08
N SER A 35 -1.49 2.42 -1.64
CA SER A 35 -1.42 3.34 -2.77
C SER A 35 -0.73 2.65 -3.96
N PHE A 36 -1.03 3.12 -5.16
CA PHE A 36 -0.46 2.64 -6.42
C PHE A 36 0.32 3.74 -7.15
N ARG A 37 0.64 4.84 -6.46
CA ARG A 37 1.26 6.04 -7.05
C ARG A 37 2.73 6.23 -6.70
N TRP A 38 3.31 5.31 -5.92
CA TRP A 38 4.70 5.36 -5.48
C TRP A 38 5.54 4.27 -6.14
N ARG A 39 6.76 4.62 -6.55
CA ARG A 39 7.77 3.71 -7.10
C ARG A 39 9.09 3.94 -6.39
N GLU A 40 9.79 2.86 -6.08
CA GLU A 40 11.18 2.95 -5.67
C GLU A 40 12.03 3.23 -6.92
N THR A 41 12.48 4.48 -7.07
CA THR A 41 13.20 4.97 -8.25
C THR A 41 14.72 4.93 -8.09
N ALA A 42 15.20 4.85 -6.84
CA ALA A 42 16.56 4.48 -6.46
C ALA A 42 16.48 3.75 -5.11
N GLU A 43 17.57 3.11 -4.67
CA GLU A 43 17.60 2.36 -3.40
C GLU A 43 17.11 3.23 -2.23
N GLY A 44 15.99 2.83 -1.61
CA GLY A 44 15.38 3.57 -0.49
C GLY A 44 14.75 4.91 -0.87
N HIS A 45 14.63 5.24 -2.15
CA HIS A 45 14.05 6.49 -2.66
C HIS A 45 12.74 6.23 -3.40
N TRP A 46 11.65 6.76 -2.87
CA TRP A 46 10.30 6.55 -3.35
C TRP A 46 9.80 7.80 -4.04
N THR A 47 9.56 7.75 -5.35
CA THR A 47 8.98 8.85 -6.11
C THR A 47 7.51 8.58 -6.41
N GLY A 48 6.66 9.59 -6.23
CA GLY A 48 5.22 9.47 -6.44
C GLY A 48 4.52 10.81 -6.54
N VAL A 49 3.20 10.76 -6.75
CA VAL A 49 2.34 11.94 -6.88
C VAL A 49 1.40 12.01 -5.69
N MET A 50 1.32 13.19 -5.07
CA MET A 50 0.44 13.48 -3.94
C MET A 50 0.08 14.96 -3.95
N GLY A 51 -1.21 15.29 -3.85
CA GLY A 51 -1.68 16.68 -3.78
C GLY A 51 -1.29 17.53 -4.99
N GLY A 52 -1.38 16.98 -6.20
CA GLY A 52 -1.02 17.67 -7.44
C GLY A 52 0.47 17.97 -7.61
N ARG A 53 1.34 17.27 -6.87
CA ARG A 53 2.79 17.48 -6.85
C ARG A 53 3.52 16.16 -6.97
N VAL A 54 4.71 16.20 -7.57
CA VAL A 54 5.63 15.05 -7.60
C VAL A 54 6.59 15.18 -6.43
N TRP A 55 6.77 14.09 -5.71
CA TRP A 55 7.59 14.00 -4.51
C TRP A 55 8.61 12.88 -4.67
N THR A 56 9.82 13.07 -4.15
CA THR A 56 10.72 11.95 -3.81
C THR A 56 10.89 11.92 -2.30
N LEU A 57 10.70 10.75 -1.69
CA LEU A 57 10.81 10.49 -0.27
C LEU A 57 11.94 9.50 0.00
N THR A 58 12.70 9.71 1.07
CA THR A 58 13.63 8.72 1.62
C THR A 58 13.69 8.89 3.13
N GLN A 59 14.34 7.98 3.86
CA GLN A 59 14.34 8.01 5.32
C GLN A 59 15.69 7.62 5.91
N THR A 60 16.04 8.25 7.03
CA THR A 60 17.04 7.76 7.99
C THR A 60 16.31 7.12 9.18
N ASP A 61 17.05 6.68 10.20
CA ASP A 61 16.44 6.05 11.39
C ASP A 61 15.47 6.96 12.15
N ASP A 62 15.67 8.28 12.07
CA ASP A 62 15.01 9.32 12.85
C ASP A 62 14.32 10.41 12.03
N ARG A 63 14.45 10.40 10.71
CA ARG A 63 13.90 11.45 9.83
C ARG A 63 13.31 10.90 8.55
N LEU A 64 12.18 11.48 8.16
CA LEU A 64 11.65 11.42 6.80
C LEU A 64 12.19 12.60 6.00
N TRP A 65 12.93 12.30 4.93
CA TRP A 65 13.45 13.28 3.98
C TRP A 65 12.55 13.35 2.76
N TYR A 66 12.34 14.56 2.25
CA TYR A 66 11.51 14.79 1.08
C TYR A 66 12.07 15.87 0.16
N TYR A 67 11.77 15.71 -1.12
CA TYR A 67 12.01 16.67 -2.18
C TYR A 67 10.73 16.82 -3.02
N VAL A 68 10.35 18.05 -3.35
CA VAL A 68 9.16 18.35 -4.16
C VAL A 68 9.58 18.97 -5.48
N TYR A 69 9.16 18.37 -6.60
CA TYR A 69 9.46 18.92 -7.92
C TYR A 69 8.47 20.05 -8.23
N THR A 70 8.96 21.28 -8.26
CA THR A 70 8.16 22.44 -8.67
C THR A 70 8.12 22.53 -10.19
N ASN A 71 6.91 22.69 -10.75
CA ASN A 71 6.74 22.89 -12.18
C ASN A 71 7.32 24.25 -12.59
N GLN A 72 8.44 24.26 -13.31
CA GLN A 72 9.12 25.50 -13.75
C GLN A 72 8.28 26.32 -14.75
N LYS A 73 7.13 25.83 -15.22
CA LYS A 73 6.31 26.46 -16.27
C LYS A 73 5.48 27.69 -15.84
N LYS A 74 5.46 28.10 -14.57
CA LYS A 74 4.76 29.34 -14.15
C LYS A 74 5.63 30.61 -14.11
N ARG A 75 6.92 30.53 -14.46
CA ARG A 75 7.81 31.71 -14.55
C ARG A 75 8.40 31.81 -15.95
N GLY A 76 7.70 32.51 -16.85
CA GLY A 76 8.26 32.97 -18.12
C GLY A 76 7.54 32.40 -19.35
N GLY A 77 6.64 33.21 -19.91
CA GLY A 77 5.96 32.87 -21.16
C GLY A 77 4.85 33.85 -21.50
N ARG A 78 5.15 35.16 -21.45
CA ARG A 78 4.31 36.17 -22.10
C ARG A 78 4.56 36.03 -23.61
N GLU A 79 3.92 35.04 -24.24
CA GLU A 79 3.88 34.98 -25.69
C GLU A 79 2.94 36.08 -26.17
N ASN A 80 3.54 37.14 -26.70
CA ASN A 80 2.85 38.22 -27.39
C ASN A 80 2.10 37.63 -28.60
N ARG A 81 0.81 37.36 -28.45
CA ARG A 81 -0.14 37.42 -29.57
C ARG A 81 -0.90 38.73 -29.46
N ALA A 82 -0.53 39.66 -30.33
CA ALA A 82 -1.30 40.87 -30.56
C ALA A 82 -2.61 40.48 -31.25
N GLU A 83 -3.70 40.47 -30.50
CA GLU A 83 -5.06 40.59 -31.02
C GLU A 83 -5.66 41.85 -30.41
N GLU A 84 -5.94 42.83 -31.28
CA GLU A 84 -6.60 44.09 -30.94
C GLU A 84 -8.04 43.81 -30.48
N GLN A 85 -8.39 44.23 -29.26
CA GLN A 85 -9.78 44.43 -28.82
C GLN A 85 -9.88 45.63 -27.86
N PRO A 86 -11.07 46.26 -27.79
CA PRO A 86 -11.21 47.69 -27.55
C PRO A 86 -11.18 48.10 -26.06
N GLU A 87 -10.83 49.36 -25.85
CA GLU A 87 -10.67 50.02 -24.56
C GLU A 87 -11.95 50.01 -23.71
N GLY A 88 -11.80 49.69 -22.41
CA GLY A 88 -12.71 50.20 -21.38
C GLY A 88 -13.22 49.24 -20.32
N VAL A 89 -12.34 48.57 -19.55
CA VAL A 89 -12.65 48.13 -18.16
C VAL A 89 -11.36 48.14 -17.33
N PRO A 90 -11.28 48.81 -16.16
CA PRO A 90 -10.10 48.72 -15.30
C PRO A 90 -10.04 47.33 -14.65
N ASN A 91 -9.04 46.55 -15.05
CA ASN A 91 -8.76 45.23 -14.54
C ASN A 91 -7.99 45.38 -13.21
N VAL A 92 -8.67 45.22 -12.07
CA VAL A 92 -8.01 45.04 -10.77
C VAL A 92 -7.64 43.57 -10.68
N GLU A 93 -6.52 43.19 -11.28
CA GLU A 93 -5.88 41.90 -11.01
C GLU A 93 -5.25 41.99 -9.62
N GLU A 94 -5.98 41.48 -8.63
CA GLU A 94 -5.45 41.25 -7.30
C GLU A 94 -4.43 40.11 -7.40
N GLU A 95 -3.15 40.47 -7.63
CA GLU A 95 -2.04 39.51 -7.58
C GLU A 95 -1.98 38.90 -6.17
N ALA A 96 -2.35 37.63 -6.07
CA ALA A 96 -2.22 36.87 -4.83
C ALA A 96 -0.77 36.94 -4.33
N PRO A 97 -0.53 37.22 -3.03
CA PRO A 97 0.81 37.42 -2.50
C PRO A 97 1.68 36.18 -2.70
N ALA A 98 2.92 36.39 -3.14
CA ALA A 98 3.90 35.32 -3.35
C ALA A 98 4.21 34.61 -2.02
N VAL A 99 3.92 33.31 -1.95
CA VAL A 99 4.22 32.45 -0.78
C VAL A 99 5.74 32.36 -0.60
N THR A 100 6.21 32.60 0.63
CA THR A 100 7.64 32.49 0.98
C THR A 100 8.11 31.02 1.00
N ASP A 101 9.43 30.80 0.87
CA ASP A 101 9.99 29.44 0.89
C ASP A 101 9.71 28.70 2.21
N GLU A 102 9.68 29.43 3.33
CA GLU A 102 9.36 28.90 4.66
C GLU A 102 7.88 28.49 4.78
N GLN A 103 6.95 29.31 4.26
CA GLN A 103 5.53 28.97 4.22
C GLN A 103 5.27 27.74 3.33
N GLN A 104 5.95 27.68 2.18
CA GLN A 104 5.88 26.55 1.27
C GLN A 104 6.40 25.26 1.94
N SER A 105 7.54 25.34 2.63
CA SER A 105 8.11 24.22 3.40
C SER A 105 7.16 23.72 4.48
N THR A 106 6.50 24.65 5.18
CA THR A 106 5.55 24.33 6.26
C THR A 106 4.33 23.60 5.70
N MET A 107 3.73 24.11 4.62
CA MET A 107 2.60 23.47 3.95
C MET A 107 2.96 22.07 3.43
N GLU A 108 4.13 21.89 2.82
CA GLU A 108 4.59 20.58 2.33
C GLU A 108 4.78 19.57 3.48
N ALA A 109 5.34 20.05 4.59
CA ALA A 109 5.49 19.26 5.80
C ALA A 109 4.13 18.83 6.38
N GLU A 110 3.15 19.72 6.38
CA GLU A 110 1.78 19.44 6.83
C GLU A 110 1.08 18.43 5.91
N MET A 111 1.24 18.54 4.58
CA MET A 111 0.73 17.56 3.63
C MET A 111 1.27 16.15 3.92
N LEU A 112 2.57 16.02 4.19
CA LEU A 112 3.16 14.73 4.56
C LEU A 112 2.66 14.24 5.92
N ARG A 113 2.54 15.12 6.92
CA ARG A 113 1.98 14.76 8.23
C ARG A 113 0.54 14.26 8.12
N ASP A 114 -0.27 14.86 7.27
CA ASP A 114 -1.66 14.43 7.03
C ASP A 114 -1.71 13.13 6.21
N TYR A 115 -1.03 13.07 5.07
CA TYR A 115 -1.03 11.91 4.18
C TYR A 115 -0.53 10.64 4.86
N PHE A 116 0.53 10.77 5.65
CA PHE A 116 0.98 9.67 6.47
C PHE A 116 0.08 9.55 7.71
N GLN A 117 -0.48 10.61 8.29
CA GLN A 117 -1.20 10.66 9.59
C GLN A 117 -0.27 10.65 10.81
N LEU A 118 0.90 11.31 10.73
CA LEU A 118 1.99 11.25 11.72
C LEU A 118 1.62 11.72 13.13
N HIS A 119 0.41 12.25 13.33
CA HIS A 119 -0.15 12.55 14.64
C HIS A 119 -0.58 11.29 15.42
N VAL A 120 -0.84 10.18 14.72
CA VAL A 120 -1.17 8.87 15.33
C VAL A 120 0.12 8.11 15.63
N LYS A 121 0.36 7.82 16.91
CA LYS A 121 1.53 7.07 17.39
C LYS A 121 1.39 5.58 17.16
N MET A 122 2.17 5.03 16.23
CA MET A 122 2.12 3.60 15.89
C MET A 122 2.58 2.72 17.03
N GLU A 123 3.57 3.14 17.82
CA GLU A 123 4.04 2.35 18.96
C GLU A 123 2.94 2.09 19.99
N ASP A 124 2.08 3.08 20.24
CA ASP A 124 0.96 2.95 21.17
C ASP A 124 -0.09 1.97 20.64
N LEU A 125 -0.42 2.05 19.35
CA LEU A 125 -1.34 1.13 18.70
C LEU A 125 -0.79 -0.31 18.67
N CYS A 126 0.47 -0.49 18.27
CA CYS A 126 1.14 -1.79 18.26
C CYS A 126 1.21 -2.41 19.65
N ARG A 127 1.45 -1.61 20.70
CA ARG A 127 1.42 -2.08 22.09
C ARG A 127 0.03 -2.54 22.50
N HIS A 128 -1.01 -1.78 22.14
CA HIS A 128 -2.40 -2.14 22.42
C HIS A 128 -2.80 -3.46 21.74
N TRP A 129 -2.59 -3.57 20.42
CA TRP A 129 -2.92 -4.78 19.68
C TRP A 129 -2.08 -5.98 20.11
N GLY A 130 -0.78 -5.78 20.36
CA GLY A 130 0.11 -6.84 20.84
C GLY A 130 -0.22 -7.35 22.24
N ALA A 131 -0.89 -6.54 23.07
CA ALA A 131 -1.41 -6.97 24.37
C ALA A 131 -2.69 -7.83 24.21
N ALA A 132 -3.55 -7.50 23.25
CA ALA A 132 -4.76 -8.25 22.94
C ALA A 132 -4.49 -9.53 22.11
N ASP A 133 -3.41 -9.55 21.33
CA ASP A 133 -3.13 -10.57 20.33
C ASP A 133 -1.63 -10.90 20.23
N ARG A 134 -1.29 -12.12 20.68
CA ARG A 134 0.09 -12.63 20.64
C ARG A 134 0.59 -12.88 19.21
N HIS A 135 -0.29 -13.24 18.27
CA HIS A 135 0.11 -13.41 16.88
C HIS A 135 0.50 -12.07 16.27
N PHE A 136 -0.33 -11.05 16.50
CA PHE A 136 -0.01 -9.67 16.11
C PHE A 136 1.32 -9.21 16.70
N LYS A 137 1.55 -9.40 18.00
CA LYS A 137 2.78 -8.98 18.68
C LYS A 137 4.04 -9.50 17.96
N ASN A 138 4.10 -10.81 17.68
CA ASN A 138 5.25 -11.41 17.01
C ASN A 138 5.48 -10.84 15.60
N THR A 139 4.39 -10.44 14.92
CA THR A 139 4.46 -9.86 13.58
C THR A 139 4.94 -8.41 13.64
N ALA A 140 4.39 -7.62 14.57
CA ALA A 140 4.73 -6.22 14.77
C ALA A 140 6.19 -6.00 15.18
N ASP A 141 6.82 -6.95 15.89
CA ASP A 141 8.24 -6.89 16.25
C ASP A 141 9.17 -6.89 15.00
N VAL A 142 8.69 -7.40 13.86
CA VAL A 142 9.44 -7.45 12.59
C VAL A 142 8.93 -6.41 11.60
N PHE A 143 7.62 -6.19 11.56
CA PHE A 143 6.93 -5.28 10.65
C PHE A 143 6.54 -3.98 11.37
N THR A 144 7.52 -3.32 11.97
CA THR A 144 7.34 -2.00 12.59
C THR A 144 7.10 -0.92 11.53
N GLY A 145 6.46 0.18 11.90
CA GLY A 145 6.32 1.35 11.05
C GLY A 145 5.42 1.19 9.82
N VAL A 146 4.62 0.13 9.73
CA VAL A 146 3.59 -0.02 8.69
C VAL A 146 2.41 0.89 9.03
N ARG A 147 2.27 2.01 8.32
CA ARG A 147 1.24 3.02 8.62
C ARG A 147 0.11 3.02 7.61
N MET A 148 -1.04 3.55 8.01
CA MET A 148 -2.19 3.76 7.12
C MET A 148 -2.08 5.12 6.43
N LEU A 149 -2.12 5.13 5.10
CA LEU A 149 -2.18 6.36 4.33
C LEU A 149 -3.57 7.01 4.42
N ARG A 150 -3.61 8.34 4.41
CA ARG A 150 -4.83 9.15 4.27
C ARG A 150 -4.86 9.75 2.86
N GLN A 151 -5.39 8.96 1.93
CA GLN A 151 -5.38 9.29 0.51
C GLN A 151 -6.50 10.28 0.14
N ASP A 152 -6.35 10.91 -1.03
CA ASP A 152 -7.46 11.61 -1.67
C ASP A 152 -8.61 10.61 -1.94
N PRO A 153 -9.87 10.92 -1.56
CA PRO A 153 -10.96 9.97 -1.70
C PRO A 153 -11.30 9.61 -3.15
N THR A 154 -11.10 10.52 -4.10
CA THR A 154 -11.33 10.26 -5.53
C THR A 154 -10.26 9.30 -6.05
N GLU A 155 -8.99 9.63 -5.86
CA GLU A 155 -7.86 8.78 -6.24
C GLU A 155 -7.99 7.38 -5.63
N CYS A 156 -8.31 7.31 -4.33
CA CYS A 156 -8.48 6.06 -3.62
C CYS A 156 -9.61 5.23 -4.23
N LEU A 157 -10.81 5.80 -4.40
CA LEU A 157 -11.97 5.10 -4.96
C LEU A 157 -11.68 4.50 -6.34
N PHE A 158 -11.24 5.32 -7.29
CA PHE A 158 -11.05 4.87 -8.67
C PHE A 158 -9.84 3.94 -8.81
N SER A 159 -8.82 4.10 -7.98
CA SER A 159 -7.73 3.12 -7.87
C SER A 159 -8.25 1.77 -7.35
N PHE A 160 -9.08 1.75 -6.31
CA PHE A 160 -9.58 0.50 -5.74
C PHE A 160 -10.61 -0.22 -6.62
N ILE A 161 -11.37 0.48 -7.46
CA ILE A 161 -12.19 -0.15 -8.51
C ILE A 161 -11.30 -1.00 -9.45
N CYS A 162 -10.05 -0.58 -9.70
CA CYS A 162 -9.08 -1.33 -10.51
C CYS A 162 -8.54 -2.60 -9.84
N THR A 163 -8.76 -2.79 -8.53
CA THR A 163 -8.14 -3.88 -7.73
C THR A 163 -8.90 -5.19 -7.75
N SER A 164 -10.20 -5.16 -8.05
CA SER A 164 -11.06 -6.35 -8.08
C SER A 164 -10.46 -7.43 -8.99
N ASN A 165 -10.25 -8.66 -8.51
CA ASN A 165 -9.63 -9.76 -9.27
C ASN A 165 -8.36 -9.36 -10.06
N ASN A 166 -7.36 -8.83 -9.35
CA ASN A 166 -6.13 -8.28 -9.92
C ASN A 166 -4.95 -8.43 -8.94
N HIS A 167 -3.74 -8.08 -9.35
CA HIS A 167 -2.54 -8.11 -8.48
C HIS A 167 -1.80 -6.77 -8.50
N ILE A 168 -1.09 -6.45 -7.41
CA ILE A 168 -0.52 -5.12 -7.12
C ILE A 168 0.24 -4.53 -8.30
N SER A 169 1.17 -5.28 -8.90
CA SER A 169 1.97 -4.82 -10.05
C SER A 169 1.12 -4.41 -11.27
N ARG A 170 0.07 -5.17 -11.61
CA ARG A 170 -0.82 -4.84 -12.73
C ARG A 170 -1.72 -3.65 -12.38
N ILE A 171 -2.21 -3.56 -11.14
CA ILE A 171 -2.99 -2.42 -10.68
C ILE A 171 -2.18 -1.13 -10.79
N GLN A 172 -0.92 -1.15 -10.35
CA GLN A 172 -0.01 -0.01 -10.44
C GLN A 172 0.15 0.47 -11.90
N GLY A 173 0.38 -0.44 -12.84
CA GLY A 173 0.44 -0.10 -14.26
C GLY A 173 -0.90 0.42 -14.83
N MET A 174 -2.04 -0.08 -14.35
CA MET A 174 -3.35 0.43 -14.74
C MET A 174 -3.55 1.86 -14.24
N VAL A 175 -3.30 2.13 -12.96
CA VAL A 175 -3.45 3.48 -12.38
C VAL A 175 -2.51 4.47 -13.06
N GLU A 176 -1.28 4.07 -13.40
CA GLU A 176 -0.36 4.91 -14.17
C GLU A 176 -0.90 5.26 -15.55
N ARG A 177 -1.39 4.28 -16.32
CA ARG A 177 -2.03 4.54 -17.62
C ARG A 177 -3.29 5.40 -17.50
N LEU A 178 -4.07 5.24 -16.42
CA LEU A 178 -5.24 6.06 -16.14
C LEU A 178 -4.83 7.54 -16.02
N CYS A 179 -3.82 7.81 -15.20
CA CYS A 179 -3.31 9.17 -14.96
C CYS A 179 -2.65 9.76 -16.22
N GLN A 180 -1.86 8.97 -16.97
CA GLN A 180 -1.27 9.44 -18.22
C GLN A 180 -2.33 9.77 -19.29
N ALA A 181 -3.43 9.02 -19.31
CA ALA A 181 -4.48 9.23 -20.29
C ALA A 181 -5.38 10.44 -19.96
N LEU A 182 -5.75 10.60 -18.69
CA LEU A 182 -6.84 11.52 -18.28
C LEU A 182 -6.42 12.57 -17.24
N GLY A 183 -5.21 12.46 -16.69
CA GLY A 183 -4.69 13.35 -15.66
C GLY A 183 -3.92 14.54 -16.24
N ALA A 184 -3.85 15.63 -15.48
CA ALA A 184 -3.08 16.80 -15.88
C ALA A 184 -1.57 16.51 -15.83
N PRO A 185 -0.77 16.89 -16.84
CA PRO A 185 0.68 16.69 -16.81
C PRO A 185 1.34 17.55 -15.73
N LEU A 186 2.19 16.95 -14.89
CA LEU A 186 2.90 17.64 -13.80
C LEU A 186 4.34 17.94 -14.20
N CYS A 187 5.13 16.90 -14.48
CA CYS A 187 6.50 17.02 -14.95
C CYS A 187 6.97 15.72 -15.61
N GLN A 188 8.18 15.75 -16.16
CA GLN A 188 8.88 14.55 -16.62
C GLN A 188 10.21 14.46 -15.89
N LEU A 189 10.46 13.30 -15.27
CA LEU A 189 11.72 12.98 -14.61
C LEU A 189 12.39 11.86 -15.40
N ASP A 190 13.61 12.10 -15.87
CA ASP A 190 14.29 11.23 -16.83
C ASP A 190 13.39 10.95 -18.06
N GLN A 191 12.99 9.70 -18.27
CA GLN A 191 12.07 9.28 -19.34
C GLN A 191 10.65 9.01 -18.82
N THR A 192 10.37 9.28 -17.55
CA THR A 192 9.09 8.96 -16.90
C THR A 192 8.21 10.21 -16.79
N PRO A 193 7.06 10.25 -17.49
CA PRO A 193 6.11 11.35 -17.37
C PRO A 193 5.19 11.15 -16.15
N TYR A 194 5.12 12.17 -15.30
CA TYR A 194 4.24 12.21 -14.14
C TYR A 194 3.03 13.09 -14.43
N HIS A 195 1.86 12.53 -14.18
CA HIS A 195 0.56 13.20 -14.32
C HIS A 195 -0.17 13.14 -12.99
N ASP A 196 -1.03 14.10 -12.74
CA ASP A 196 -1.95 14.09 -11.60
C ASP A 196 -3.02 13.00 -11.76
N PHE A 197 -3.78 12.73 -10.70
CA PHE A 197 -4.94 11.87 -10.82
C PHE A 197 -6.05 12.56 -11.65
N PRO A 198 -6.81 11.83 -12.49
CA PRO A 198 -7.89 12.44 -13.26
C PRO A 198 -8.99 13.04 -12.38
N THR A 199 -9.54 14.17 -12.79
CA THR A 199 -10.72 14.75 -12.14
C THR A 199 -11.97 13.90 -12.38
N LEU A 200 -12.99 14.04 -11.53
CA LEU A 200 -14.29 13.40 -11.74
C LEU A 200 -14.88 13.72 -13.12
N SER A 201 -14.78 14.98 -13.56
CA SER A 201 -15.25 15.40 -14.89
C SER A 201 -14.49 14.71 -16.02
N ALA A 202 -13.17 14.57 -15.90
CA ALA A 202 -12.36 13.85 -16.88
C ALA A 202 -12.68 12.35 -16.94
N LEU A 203 -13.08 11.74 -15.82
CA LEU A 203 -13.50 10.34 -15.75
C LEU A 203 -14.93 10.11 -16.25
N ALA A 204 -15.82 11.08 -16.09
CA ALA A 204 -17.25 10.96 -16.41
C ALA A 204 -17.58 11.13 -17.90
N ASP A 205 -16.64 11.64 -18.71
CA ASP A 205 -16.84 11.85 -20.14
C ASP A 205 -17.24 10.55 -20.86
N SER A 206 -18.15 10.67 -21.83
CA SER A 206 -18.75 9.51 -22.52
C SER A 206 -17.75 8.70 -23.35
N SER A 207 -16.63 9.32 -23.77
CA SER A 207 -15.56 8.64 -24.52
C SER A 207 -14.64 7.78 -23.64
N VAL A 208 -14.66 7.99 -22.32
CA VAL A 208 -13.68 7.40 -21.38
C VAL A 208 -13.79 5.88 -21.32
N GLU A 209 -15.00 5.32 -21.34
CA GLU A 209 -15.15 3.85 -21.28
C GLU A 209 -14.43 3.18 -22.45
N ALA A 210 -14.65 3.64 -23.68
CA ALA A 210 -14.03 3.07 -24.87
C ALA A 210 -12.51 3.20 -24.79
N ARG A 211 -12.00 4.40 -24.46
CA ARG A 211 -10.57 4.66 -24.32
C ARG A 211 -9.90 3.78 -23.26
N LEU A 212 -10.55 3.55 -22.12
CA LEU A 212 -10.02 2.69 -21.07
C LEU A 212 -10.06 1.20 -21.45
N ARG A 213 -11.01 0.77 -22.29
CA ARG A 213 -11.00 -0.59 -22.85
C ARG A 213 -9.77 -0.81 -23.73
N ASP A 214 -9.44 0.15 -24.58
CA ASP A 214 -8.24 0.10 -25.43
C ASP A 214 -6.95 0.06 -24.60
N LEU A 215 -6.94 0.72 -23.43
CA LEU A 215 -5.81 0.69 -22.47
C LEU A 215 -5.78 -0.55 -21.56
N GLY A 216 -6.65 -1.53 -21.82
CA GLY A 216 -6.63 -2.84 -21.16
C GLY A 216 -7.32 -2.91 -19.79
N PHE A 217 -8.25 -1.98 -19.48
CA PHE A 217 -9.01 -2.02 -18.22
C PHE A 217 -10.11 -3.09 -18.22
N GLY A 218 -10.48 -3.59 -19.40
CA GLY A 218 -11.53 -4.60 -19.55
C GLY A 218 -12.87 -4.11 -19.02
N TYR A 219 -13.59 -4.96 -18.30
CA TYR A 219 -14.91 -4.63 -17.74
C TYR A 219 -14.88 -3.45 -16.74
N ARG A 220 -13.71 -3.15 -16.13
CA ARG A 220 -13.57 -2.07 -15.15
C ARG A 220 -13.66 -0.68 -15.78
N ALA A 221 -13.39 -0.57 -17.08
CA ALA A 221 -13.54 0.68 -17.82
C ALA A 221 -14.94 1.28 -17.64
N ARG A 222 -15.97 0.43 -17.75
CA ARG A 222 -17.37 0.80 -17.50
C ARG A 222 -17.58 1.30 -16.07
N TYR A 223 -17.02 0.62 -15.08
CA TYR A 223 -17.19 0.97 -13.66
C TYR A 223 -16.57 2.32 -13.32
N LEU A 224 -15.39 2.62 -13.87
CA LEU A 224 -14.71 3.90 -13.67
C LEU A 224 -15.54 5.05 -14.26
N GLN A 225 -15.95 4.94 -15.52
CA GLN A 225 -16.72 5.99 -16.18
C GLN A 225 -18.10 6.19 -15.54
N GLN A 226 -18.84 5.10 -15.30
CA GLN A 226 -20.20 5.18 -14.77
C GLN A 226 -20.25 5.62 -13.31
N SER A 227 -19.26 5.24 -12.48
CA SER A 227 -19.18 5.74 -11.10
C SER A 227 -18.90 7.24 -11.08
N ALA A 228 -17.96 7.73 -11.90
CA ALA A 228 -17.69 9.16 -11.99
C ALA A 228 -18.91 9.96 -12.46
N LYS A 229 -19.61 9.45 -13.48
CA LYS A 229 -20.85 10.04 -13.98
C LYS A 229 -21.95 10.07 -12.93
N MET A 230 -22.19 8.96 -12.23
CA MET A 230 -23.19 8.87 -11.17
C MET A 230 -22.92 9.87 -10.05
N ILE A 231 -21.66 10.01 -9.63
CA ILE A 231 -21.26 10.97 -8.60
C ILE A 231 -21.58 12.39 -9.03
N LEU A 232 -21.21 12.80 -10.24
CA LEU A 232 -21.47 14.15 -10.73
C LEU A 232 -22.97 14.42 -10.92
N ASP A 233 -23.71 13.48 -11.52
CA ASP A 233 -25.11 13.67 -11.87
C ASP A 233 -26.03 13.64 -10.65
N THR A 234 -25.72 12.83 -9.63
CA THR A 234 -26.64 12.54 -8.50
C THR A 234 -26.23 13.19 -7.19
N HIS A 235 -24.92 13.30 -6.92
CA HIS A 235 -24.42 13.66 -5.59
C HIS A 235 -23.61 14.96 -5.56
N GLY A 236 -22.97 15.32 -6.66
CA GLY A 236 -22.04 16.45 -6.77
C GLY A 236 -20.59 16.09 -6.47
N SER A 237 -19.67 16.97 -6.89
CA SER A 237 -18.21 16.73 -6.85
C SER A 237 -17.63 16.61 -5.44
N GLN A 238 -18.29 17.16 -4.42
CA GLN A 238 -17.84 17.15 -3.02
C GLN A 238 -18.38 15.96 -2.21
N TRP A 239 -19.21 15.10 -2.81
CA TRP A 239 -19.89 14.03 -2.08
C TRP A 239 -18.91 13.03 -1.45
N ILE A 240 -17.90 12.58 -2.19
CA ILE A 240 -16.94 11.58 -1.69
C ILE A 240 -16.16 12.13 -0.48
N GLU A 241 -15.71 13.39 -0.56
CA GLU A 241 -15.03 14.08 0.54
C GLU A 241 -15.95 14.22 1.77
N GLY A 242 -17.23 14.51 1.54
CA GLY A 242 -18.26 14.56 2.58
C GLY A 242 -18.41 13.26 3.37
N LEU A 243 -18.10 12.10 2.78
CA LEU A 243 -18.19 10.79 3.46
C LEU A 243 -17.18 10.65 4.63
N ARG A 244 -16.15 11.50 4.72
CA ARG A 244 -15.29 11.57 5.91
C ARG A 244 -16.09 11.92 7.17
N LYS A 245 -17.19 12.68 7.04
CA LYS A 245 -17.96 13.20 8.19
C LYS A 245 -19.08 12.27 8.65
N VAL A 246 -19.44 11.25 7.88
CA VAL A 246 -20.54 10.32 8.22
C VAL A 246 -20.00 9.06 8.93
N PRO A 247 -20.83 8.31 9.68
CA PRO A 247 -20.41 7.05 10.30
C PRO A 247 -19.91 6.02 9.29
N TYR A 248 -19.00 5.12 9.71
CA TYR A 248 -18.38 4.12 8.83
C TYR A 248 -19.39 3.29 8.03
N LEU A 249 -20.43 2.74 8.68
CA LEU A 249 -21.41 1.90 7.99
C LEU A 249 -22.21 2.69 6.95
N GLU A 250 -22.52 3.96 7.22
CA GLU A 250 -23.20 4.82 6.25
C GLU A 250 -22.31 5.14 5.05
N ALA A 251 -21.05 5.52 5.29
CA ALA A 251 -20.07 5.74 4.22
C ALA A 251 -19.89 4.50 3.35
N ARG A 252 -19.78 3.32 3.98
CA ARG A 252 -19.61 2.04 3.32
C ARG A 252 -20.81 1.71 2.41
N GLU A 253 -22.03 1.80 2.93
CA GLU A 253 -23.22 1.50 2.13
C GLU A 253 -23.46 2.54 1.03
N ALA A 254 -23.14 3.82 1.28
CA ALA A 254 -23.18 4.87 0.26
C ALA A 254 -22.23 4.55 -0.91
N LEU A 255 -20.97 4.16 -0.63
CA LEU A 255 -20.00 3.76 -1.66
C LEU A 255 -20.46 2.54 -2.46
N ARG A 256 -21.12 1.56 -1.83
CA ARG A 256 -21.59 0.32 -2.48
C ARG A 256 -22.69 0.52 -3.50
N THR A 257 -23.28 1.71 -3.56
CA THR A 257 -24.24 2.07 -4.63
C THR A 257 -23.55 2.27 -5.98
N LEU A 258 -22.24 2.55 -5.98
CA LEU A 258 -21.48 2.84 -7.19
C LEU A 258 -21.16 1.56 -8.00
N PRO A 259 -21.18 1.63 -9.34
CA PRO A 259 -20.77 0.54 -10.21
C PRO A 259 -19.36 0.01 -9.91
N GLY A 260 -19.24 -1.30 -9.67
CA GLY A 260 -17.95 -1.94 -9.40
C GLY A 260 -17.42 -1.80 -7.97
N VAL A 261 -18.21 -1.20 -7.06
CA VAL A 261 -17.84 -1.07 -5.64
C VAL A 261 -18.57 -2.10 -4.80
N GLY A 262 -17.89 -3.22 -4.54
CA GLY A 262 -18.34 -4.23 -3.57
C GLY A 262 -17.89 -3.93 -2.13
N ALA A 263 -18.25 -4.80 -1.18
CA ALA A 263 -17.91 -4.67 0.24
C ALA A 263 -16.41 -4.40 0.49
N LYS A 264 -15.53 -5.17 -0.17
CA LYS A 264 -14.07 -5.00 -0.05
C LYS A 264 -13.59 -3.65 -0.55
N VAL A 265 -14.08 -3.20 -1.71
CA VAL A 265 -13.67 -1.91 -2.29
C VAL A 265 -14.14 -0.78 -1.40
N ALA A 266 -15.40 -0.82 -0.94
CA ALA A 266 -15.94 0.17 -0.01
C ALA A 266 -15.12 0.25 1.29
N ASP A 267 -14.79 -0.90 1.90
CA ASP A 267 -14.00 -0.92 3.13
C ASP A 267 -12.56 -0.42 2.91
N CYS A 268 -11.95 -0.70 1.76
CA CYS A 268 -10.63 -0.12 1.41
C CYS A 268 -10.71 1.41 1.34
N VAL A 269 -11.73 1.96 0.68
CA VAL A 269 -11.90 3.41 0.55
C VAL A 269 -12.20 4.05 1.92
N CYS A 270 -13.08 3.44 2.71
CA CYS A 270 -13.36 3.84 4.09
C CYS A 270 -12.08 3.92 4.94
N LEU A 271 -11.28 2.87 4.92
CA LEU A 271 -10.05 2.77 5.72
C LEU A 271 -8.96 3.74 5.28
N MET A 272 -8.74 3.86 3.96
CA MET A 272 -7.54 4.48 3.40
C MET A 272 -7.75 5.92 2.93
N SER A 273 -8.96 6.46 3.01
CA SER A 273 -9.26 7.83 2.54
C SER A 273 -10.39 8.55 3.26
N LEU A 274 -11.31 7.84 3.92
CA LEU A 274 -12.49 8.43 4.58
C LEU A 274 -12.43 8.47 6.12
N ASP A 275 -11.24 8.31 6.71
CA ASP A 275 -11.04 8.42 8.16
C ASP A 275 -11.87 7.41 8.98
N LYS A 276 -12.02 6.16 8.48
CA LYS A 276 -12.71 5.05 9.17
C LYS A 276 -11.71 3.97 9.61
N PRO A 277 -10.91 4.22 10.65
CA PRO A 277 -9.84 3.30 11.09
C PRO A 277 -10.35 1.92 11.54
N GLU A 278 -11.65 1.79 11.82
CA GLU A 278 -12.34 0.55 12.19
C GLU A 278 -12.74 -0.33 10.98
N ALA A 279 -12.65 0.21 9.76
CA ALA A 279 -12.99 -0.54 8.55
C ALA A 279 -11.97 -1.65 8.30
N VAL A 280 -12.44 -2.88 8.08
CA VAL A 280 -11.58 -4.06 7.89
C VAL A 280 -11.90 -4.66 6.51
N PRO A 281 -11.13 -4.33 5.45
CA PRO A 281 -11.32 -4.93 4.15
C PRO A 281 -10.96 -6.41 4.17
N VAL A 282 -11.91 -7.29 3.89
CA VAL A 282 -11.69 -8.74 3.89
C VAL A 282 -11.54 -9.25 2.46
N ASP A 283 -10.32 -9.57 2.06
CA ASP A 283 -10.06 -10.26 0.79
C ASP A 283 -9.63 -11.71 1.03
N THR A 284 -9.13 -12.37 -0.01
CA THR A 284 -8.62 -13.74 0.10
C THR A 284 -7.41 -13.83 1.05
N HIS A 285 -6.53 -12.84 1.11
CA HIS A 285 -5.39 -12.83 2.03
C HIS A 285 -5.85 -12.72 3.47
N VAL A 286 -6.72 -11.76 3.78
CA VAL A 286 -7.27 -11.58 5.13
C VAL A 286 -8.06 -12.79 5.57
N TRP A 287 -8.81 -13.42 4.65
CA TRP A 287 -9.48 -14.68 4.93
C TRP A 287 -8.49 -15.82 5.24
N GLN A 288 -7.38 -15.94 4.47
CA GLN A 288 -6.34 -16.92 4.78
C GLN A 288 -5.65 -16.65 6.11
N ILE A 289 -5.38 -15.39 6.47
CA ILE A 289 -4.82 -15.01 7.78
C ILE A 289 -5.78 -15.42 8.91
N ALA A 290 -7.06 -15.06 8.81
CA ALA A 290 -8.09 -15.44 9.78
C ALA A 290 -8.16 -16.97 9.98
N LYS A 291 -8.08 -17.73 8.89
CA LYS A 291 -8.09 -19.19 8.93
C LYS A 291 -6.80 -19.79 9.51
N ARG A 292 -5.64 -19.39 9.00
CA ARG A 292 -4.32 -19.95 9.32
C ARG A 292 -3.89 -19.60 10.74
N ASP A 293 -4.02 -18.33 11.11
CA ASP A 293 -3.37 -17.76 12.29
C ASP A 293 -4.32 -17.67 13.49
N TYR A 294 -5.62 -17.53 13.24
CA TYR A 294 -6.65 -17.41 14.28
C TYR A 294 -7.59 -18.60 14.37
N LYS A 295 -7.45 -19.58 13.45
CA LYS A 295 -8.35 -20.75 13.33
C LYS A 295 -9.83 -20.36 13.17
N TYR A 296 -10.10 -19.15 12.68
CA TYR A 296 -11.46 -18.66 12.51
C TYR A 296 -12.08 -19.28 11.25
N ALA A 297 -13.25 -19.92 11.40
CA ALA A 297 -13.96 -20.61 10.32
C ALA A 297 -13.11 -21.64 9.54
N ALA A 298 -12.12 -22.28 10.20
CA ALA A 298 -11.16 -23.16 9.53
C ALA A 298 -11.78 -24.45 8.96
N ASP A 299 -12.85 -24.96 9.59
CA ASP A 299 -13.42 -26.30 9.35
C ASP A 299 -14.77 -26.28 8.61
N ASN A 300 -15.24 -25.13 8.15
CA ASN A 300 -16.61 -24.99 7.61
C ASN A 300 -16.81 -25.54 6.18
N GLY A 301 -15.82 -26.21 5.58
CA GLY A 301 -15.88 -26.72 4.19
C GLY A 301 -16.11 -25.64 3.11
N GLN A 302 -16.07 -24.37 3.50
CA GLN A 302 -16.50 -23.24 2.68
C GLN A 302 -15.43 -22.87 1.64
N LYS A 303 -15.82 -22.85 0.36
CA LYS A 303 -14.91 -22.62 -0.78
C LYS A 303 -14.80 -21.16 -1.22
N SER A 304 -15.69 -20.29 -0.76
CA SER A 304 -15.76 -18.89 -1.15
C SER A 304 -16.13 -17.97 0.02
N LEU A 305 -15.70 -16.71 -0.08
CA LEU A 305 -16.00 -15.66 0.87
C LEU A 305 -17.43 -15.15 0.62
N THR A 306 -18.37 -15.55 1.46
CA THR A 306 -19.77 -15.07 1.42
C THR A 306 -19.88 -13.75 2.19
N ASP A 307 -20.94 -12.96 1.93
CA ASP A 307 -21.18 -11.69 2.63
C ASP A 307 -21.27 -11.85 4.15
N LYS A 308 -21.87 -12.95 4.63
CA LYS A 308 -21.91 -13.27 6.06
C LYS A 308 -20.51 -13.52 6.60
N LEU A 309 -19.72 -14.37 5.95
CA LEU A 309 -18.36 -14.68 6.41
C LEU A 309 -17.45 -13.45 6.35
N TYR A 310 -17.59 -12.62 5.32
CA TYR A 310 -16.91 -11.33 5.20
C TYR A 310 -17.19 -10.46 6.44
N LYS A 311 -18.46 -10.31 6.80
CA LYS A 311 -18.88 -9.52 7.96
C LYS A 311 -18.33 -10.10 9.25
N ASP A 312 -18.48 -11.41 9.45
CA ASP A 312 -18.05 -12.13 10.65
C ASP A 312 -16.53 -11.99 10.89
N ILE A 313 -15.71 -12.11 9.84
CA ILE A 313 -14.25 -11.88 9.92
C ILE A 313 -13.93 -10.42 10.29
N GLY A 314 -14.60 -9.46 9.66
CA GLY A 314 -14.43 -8.05 10.00
C GLY A 314 -14.80 -7.74 11.44
N ASP A 315 -15.93 -8.28 11.93
CA ASP A 315 -16.40 -8.10 13.31
C ASP A 315 -15.47 -8.76 14.32
N PHE A 316 -14.91 -9.93 13.97
CA PHE A 316 -13.87 -10.59 14.77
C PHE A 316 -12.65 -9.68 14.99
N PHE A 317 -12.08 -9.11 13.92
CA PHE A 317 -10.92 -8.22 14.05
C PHE A 317 -11.25 -6.88 14.73
N ARG A 318 -12.43 -6.31 14.47
CA ARG A 318 -12.91 -5.12 15.22
C ARG A 318 -13.03 -5.38 16.72
N LYS A 319 -13.56 -6.54 17.11
CA LYS A 319 -13.64 -6.93 18.53
C LYS A 319 -12.26 -7.14 19.15
N LEU A 320 -11.31 -7.66 18.38
CA LEU A 320 -9.95 -7.95 18.86
C LEU A 320 -9.09 -6.69 19.03
N TRP A 321 -9.16 -5.76 18.08
CA TRP A 321 -8.24 -4.62 17.99
C TRP A 321 -8.89 -3.25 18.19
N GLY A 322 -10.21 -3.21 18.37
CA GLY A 322 -10.94 -2.01 18.72
C GLY A 322 -11.04 -0.99 17.56
N PRO A 323 -11.08 0.32 17.88
CA PRO A 323 -11.38 1.37 16.91
C PRO A 323 -10.40 1.51 15.74
N TYR A 324 -9.18 0.99 15.87
CA TYR A 324 -8.16 1.02 14.80
C TYR A 324 -7.92 -0.37 14.18
N ALA A 325 -8.90 -1.25 14.21
CA ALA A 325 -8.74 -2.63 13.70
C ALA A 325 -8.30 -2.71 12.23
N GLY A 326 -8.69 -1.75 11.38
CA GLY A 326 -8.22 -1.69 10.00
C GLY A 326 -6.72 -1.42 9.87
N TRP A 327 -6.15 -0.64 10.79
CA TRP A 327 -4.71 -0.40 10.86
C TRP A 327 -3.97 -1.63 11.38
N GLY A 328 -4.50 -2.31 12.41
CA GLY A 328 -3.92 -3.59 12.87
C GLY A 328 -3.94 -4.64 11.75
N GLN A 329 -5.05 -4.72 11.01
CA GLN A 329 -5.17 -5.62 9.85
C GLN A 329 -4.14 -5.30 8.76
N SER A 330 -3.83 -4.03 8.50
CA SER A 330 -2.88 -3.65 7.44
C SER A 330 -1.46 -4.11 7.73
N VAL A 331 -1.05 -4.16 9.01
CA VAL A 331 0.25 -4.72 9.43
C VAL A 331 0.34 -6.20 9.09
N LEU A 332 -0.70 -6.99 9.42
CA LEU A 332 -0.72 -8.43 9.12
C LEU A 332 -0.78 -8.69 7.61
N PHE A 333 -1.57 -7.88 6.89
CA PHE A 333 -1.64 -7.97 5.44
C PHE A 333 -0.28 -7.71 4.80
N CYS A 334 0.40 -6.65 5.22
CA CYS A 334 1.75 -6.34 4.77
C CYS A 334 2.70 -7.52 5.02
N ALA A 335 2.64 -8.12 6.21
CA ALA A 335 3.46 -9.30 6.56
C ALA A 335 3.14 -10.59 5.76
N ASP A 336 1.96 -10.68 5.15
CA ASP A 336 1.54 -11.83 4.33
C ASP A 336 1.92 -11.68 2.84
N LEU A 337 2.29 -10.47 2.39
CA LEU A 337 2.69 -10.24 1.01
C LEU A 337 3.98 -10.99 0.67
N LYS A 338 3.96 -11.72 -0.46
CA LYS A 338 5.12 -12.49 -0.96
C LYS A 338 6.42 -11.70 -1.01
N LYS A 339 6.35 -10.41 -1.37
CA LYS A 339 7.51 -9.51 -1.46
C LYS A 339 8.27 -9.39 -0.13
N PHE A 340 7.60 -9.58 1.01
CA PHE A 340 8.18 -9.39 2.33
C PHE A 340 8.43 -10.69 3.10
N GLN A 341 8.32 -11.86 2.46
CA GLN A 341 8.54 -13.14 3.14
C GLN A 341 9.97 -13.27 3.69
N ASN A 342 10.98 -12.73 3.00
CA ASN A 342 12.37 -12.75 3.48
C ASN A 342 12.54 -12.04 4.84
N LEU A 343 11.82 -10.94 5.08
CA LEU A 343 11.86 -10.22 6.37
C LEU A 343 11.30 -11.09 7.49
N LYS A 344 10.23 -11.84 7.21
CA LYS A 344 9.62 -12.79 8.14
C LYS A 344 10.59 -13.91 8.51
N GLU A 345 11.31 -14.46 7.53
CA GLU A 345 12.31 -15.51 7.74
C GLU A 345 13.51 -15.01 8.57
N MET A 346 13.99 -13.80 8.29
CA MET A 346 15.07 -13.16 9.05
C MET A 346 14.67 -12.87 10.51
N GLY A 347 13.41 -12.45 10.74
CA GLY A 347 12.86 -12.25 12.08
C GLY A 347 12.78 -13.53 12.91
N HIS A 348 12.44 -14.67 12.27
CA HIS A 348 12.42 -15.98 12.93
C HIS A 348 13.82 -16.50 13.27
N MET A 349 14.87 -16.15 12.51
CA MET A 349 16.25 -16.54 12.82
C MET A 349 16.85 -15.79 14.02
N LYS A 350 16.29 -14.64 14.42
CA LYS A 350 16.75 -13.86 15.60
C LYS A 350 16.12 -14.28 16.93
N GLN A 351 15.19 -15.24 16.95
CA GLN A 351 14.70 -15.83 18.20
C GLN A 351 15.72 -16.86 18.72
N PRO A 352 16.15 -16.81 20.00
CA PRO A 352 17.05 -17.82 20.54
C PRO A 352 16.33 -19.17 20.49
N LYS A 353 16.91 -20.12 19.74
CA LYS A 353 16.51 -21.53 19.83
C LYS A 353 16.63 -21.92 21.29
N LYS A 354 15.51 -22.18 21.97
CA LYS A 354 15.52 -22.82 23.28
C LYS A 354 16.32 -24.12 23.13
N GLU A 355 17.51 -24.14 23.71
CA GLU A 355 18.29 -25.36 23.87
C GLU A 355 17.41 -26.36 24.63
N LYS A 356 17.06 -27.45 23.96
CA LYS A 356 16.49 -28.61 24.64
C LYS A 356 17.62 -29.25 25.44
N GLU A 357 17.72 -28.90 26.72
CA GLU A 357 18.46 -29.69 27.70
C GLU A 357 18.00 -31.14 27.61
N THR A 358 18.88 -31.99 27.09
CA THR A 358 18.64 -33.42 27.00
C THR A 358 19.16 -34.02 28.29
N GLN A 359 18.28 -34.23 29.27
CA GLN A 359 18.62 -34.97 30.50
C GLN A 359 19.06 -36.40 30.15
N LYS A 360 20.37 -36.64 30.14
CA LYS A 360 20.97 -37.99 30.14
C LYS A 360 20.69 -38.64 31.49
N ARG A 361 19.64 -39.48 31.54
CA ARG A 361 19.37 -40.38 32.66
C ARG A 361 20.40 -41.51 32.65
N CYS A 362 21.36 -41.45 33.55
CA CYS A 362 22.34 -42.49 33.81
C CYS A 362 21.63 -43.75 34.35
N LYS A 363 21.54 -44.83 33.57
CA LYS A 363 21.16 -46.16 34.06
C LYS A 363 22.43 -46.99 34.21
N LYS A 364 22.77 -47.30 35.47
CA LYS A 364 23.76 -48.32 35.84
C LYS A 364 23.24 -49.69 35.38
N THR A 365 23.95 -50.34 34.48
CA THR A 365 23.78 -51.77 34.15
C THR A 365 24.72 -52.58 35.03
N LYS A 366 24.17 -53.46 35.87
CA LYS A 366 24.89 -54.59 36.46
C LYS A 366 24.97 -55.71 35.41
N LYS A 367 26.16 -56.31 35.33
CA LYS A 367 26.50 -57.56 34.64
C LYS A 367 25.49 -58.67 34.93
N ASP A 368 25.22 -59.49 33.92
CA ASP A 368 25.37 -60.94 34.02
C ASP A 368 25.82 -61.52 32.67
N PHE A 369 26.76 -62.44 32.77
CA PHE A 369 27.36 -63.27 31.72
C PHE A 369 26.46 -64.51 31.51
N ASP A 370 26.19 -64.92 30.27
CA ASP A 370 26.60 -66.24 29.73
C ASP A 370 26.14 -66.44 28.27
N GLY A 371 26.88 -67.27 27.51
CA GLY A 371 26.23 -68.18 26.54
C GLY A 371 26.20 -67.87 25.04
N ASN A 372 27.36 -67.65 24.41
CA ASN A 372 27.83 -68.28 23.16
C ASN A 372 26.80 -68.71 22.04
N LYS A 373 26.91 -68.13 20.83
CA LYS A 373 27.02 -68.89 19.55
C LYS A 373 27.24 -68.00 18.32
N ILE A 374 28.29 -68.35 17.59
CA ILE A 374 28.77 -67.86 16.29
C ILE A 374 27.85 -68.31 15.15
N LYS A 375 27.64 -67.45 14.12
CA LYS A 375 27.72 -67.83 12.69
C LYS A 375 27.55 -66.64 11.71
N THR A 376 28.67 -66.32 11.05
CA THR A 376 28.87 -66.06 9.61
C THR A 376 28.08 -64.97 8.86
N GLU A 377 28.87 -63.99 8.40
CA GLU A 377 28.74 -63.07 7.25
C GLU A 377 28.50 -63.81 5.90
N PRO A 378 28.13 -63.13 4.77
CA PRO A 378 28.97 -62.07 4.17
C PRO A 378 28.28 -60.86 3.51
N GLU A 379 29.13 -59.86 3.32
CA GLU A 379 29.00 -58.60 2.58
C GLU A 379 28.44 -58.72 1.15
N TYR A 380 27.79 -57.65 0.68
CA TYR A 380 27.82 -57.25 -0.74
C TYR A 380 27.95 -55.73 -0.89
N ARG A 381 29.14 -55.29 -1.31
CA ARG A 381 29.44 -54.00 -1.94
C ARG A 381 29.19 -54.09 -3.45
N LYS A 382 28.61 -53.04 -4.07
CA LYS A 382 28.94 -52.52 -5.43
C LYS A 382 28.16 -51.22 -5.66
N LYS A 383 28.82 -50.05 -5.58
CA LYS A 383 29.54 -49.29 -6.64
C LYS A 383 28.61 -48.52 -7.59
N ALA A 384 28.74 -47.20 -7.48
CA ALA A 384 28.22 -46.17 -8.38
C ALA A 384 28.79 -46.27 -9.79
N LYS A 385 28.00 -45.84 -10.78
CA LYS A 385 28.46 -45.44 -12.13
C LYS A 385 27.86 -44.09 -12.49
N ILE A 386 28.75 -43.14 -12.71
CA ILE A 386 28.54 -41.86 -13.40
C ILE A 386 28.52 -42.16 -14.91
N SER A 387 27.63 -41.50 -15.66
CA SER A 387 27.75 -41.39 -17.12
C SER A 387 27.37 -39.97 -17.55
N VAL A 388 28.31 -39.33 -18.23
CA VAL A 388 28.20 -38.04 -18.93
C VAL A 388 28.07 -38.33 -20.42
N LYS A 389 27.18 -37.60 -21.12
CA LYS A 389 27.15 -37.25 -22.56
C LYS A 389 25.74 -36.74 -22.89
N LYS A 390 25.48 -35.80 -23.80
CA LYS A 390 26.23 -34.81 -24.58
C LYS A 390 25.15 -33.93 -25.23
N GLU A 391 25.47 -32.69 -25.55
CA GLU A 391 24.63 -31.75 -26.32
C GLU A 391 24.24 -32.30 -27.71
N SER A 392 23.05 -31.92 -28.19
CA SER A 392 22.81 -31.60 -29.60
C SER A 392 21.62 -30.65 -29.76
N THR A 393 21.88 -29.64 -30.57
CA THR A 393 21.10 -28.51 -31.07
C THR A 393 19.73 -28.85 -31.66
N LEU A 394 18.70 -28.05 -31.33
CA LEU A 394 17.88 -27.24 -32.24
C LEU A 394 16.94 -26.32 -31.46
#